data_AF-A0A510GBR2-F1
#
_entry.id   AF-A0A510GBR2-F1
#
_cell.length_a   1.000
_cell.length_b   1.000
_cell.length_c   1.000
_cell.angle_alpha   90.00
_cell.angle_beta   90.00
_cell.angle_gamma   90.00
#
_symmetry.space_group_name_H-M   'P 1'
#
loop_
_entity.id
_entity.type
_entity.pdbx_description
1 polymer ?
#
loop_
_entity_poly.entity_id
_entity_poly.type
_entity_poly.pdbx_seq_one_letter_code
_entity_poly.pdbx_strand_id
1 'polypeptide(L)'
;MGINNQLRELIKSGTFAGILLIIAFTLAIVVSNNIFLAKYYSSFIYSKFSLTIGNVSLQTTFIELVNDGLMTFFFLLIGLEMKFHLVEGEYKNKKLILPAAAALGGVVVPALVYMFFNYDKPELIKG
;
A
#
# COMPACT_ATOMS: atom_id res chain seq x y z
N MET A 1 -17.30 33.68 2.06
CA MET A 1 -16.16 32.91 1.49
C MET A 1 -16.75 31.66 0.86
N GLY A 2 -16.73 31.58 -0.48
CA GLY A 2 -17.49 30.56 -1.21
C GLY A 2 -16.89 29.16 -1.07
N ILE A 3 -17.76 28.15 -1.03
CA ILE A 3 -17.46 26.72 -0.92
C ILE A 3 -16.37 26.29 -1.93
N ASN A 4 -16.32 26.93 -3.11
CA ASN A 4 -15.33 26.66 -4.15
C ASN A 4 -13.89 26.99 -3.76
N ASN A 5 -13.65 28.02 -2.93
CA ASN A 5 -12.29 28.36 -2.49
C ASN A 5 -11.80 27.37 -1.44
N GLN A 6 -12.67 26.93 -0.53
CA GLN A 6 -12.36 25.91 0.47
C GLN A 6 -12.08 24.55 -0.18
N LEU A 7 -12.88 24.14 -1.16
CA LEU A 7 -12.62 22.92 -1.94
C LEU A 7 -11.26 22.97 -2.65
N ARG A 8 -10.88 24.14 -3.18
CA ARG A 8 -9.61 24.30 -3.90
C ARG A 8 -8.41 24.29 -2.96
N GLU A 9 -8.54 24.82 -1.74
CA GLU A 9 -7.52 24.70 -0.69
C GLU A 9 -7.40 23.27 -0.16
N LEU A 10 -8.52 22.56 0.00
CA LEU A 10 -8.52 21.15 0.38
C LEU A 10 -7.81 20.29 -0.68
N ILE A 11 -8.15 20.46 -1.96
CA ILE A 11 -7.51 19.73 -3.08
C ILE A 11 -6.00 20.02 -3.16
N LYS A 12 -5.57 21.24 -2.81
CA LYS A 12 -4.15 21.60 -2.76
C LYS A 12 -3.41 21.06 -1.54
N SER A 13 -4.13 20.70 -0.48
CA SER A 13 -3.56 20.14 0.74
C SER A 13 -3.40 18.63 0.62
N GLY A 14 -2.32 18.06 1.19
CA GLY A 14 -2.14 16.59 1.28
C GLY A 14 -3.30 15.86 2.00
N THR A 15 -4.18 16.61 2.68
CA THR A 15 -5.38 16.13 3.36
C THR A 15 -6.41 15.53 2.42
N PHE A 16 -6.55 16.02 1.18
CA PHE A 16 -7.57 15.49 0.25
C PHE A 16 -7.32 14.01 -0.10
N ALA A 17 -6.06 13.63 -0.31
CA ALA A 17 -5.69 12.24 -0.55
C ALA A 17 -6.06 11.34 0.66
N GLY A 18 -5.83 11.84 1.88
CA GLY A 18 -6.21 11.14 3.11
C GLY A 18 -7.72 10.94 3.25
N ILE A 19 -8.53 11.96 2.95
CA ILE A 19 -9.99 11.85 2.98
C ILE A 19 -10.48 10.83 1.94
N LEU A 20 -9.94 10.88 0.72
CA LEU A 20 -10.29 9.96 -0.35
C LEU A 20 -9.97 8.50 0.06
N LEU A 21 -8.83 8.27 0.71
CA LEU A 21 -8.43 6.96 1.23
C LEU A 21 -9.43 6.43 2.26
N ILE A 22 -9.85 7.27 3.23
CA ILE A 22 -10.82 6.89 4.26
C ILE A 22 -12.17 6.53 3.63
N ILE A 23 -12.63 7.30 2.64
CA ILE A 23 -13.87 7.02 1.91
C ILE A 23 -13.76 5.69 1.17
N ALA A 24 -12.67 5.46 0.45
CA ALA A 24 -12.44 4.21 -0.29
C ALA A 24 -12.40 2.99 0.65
N PHE A 25 -11.70 3.10 1.79
CA PHE A 25 -11.64 2.06 2.81
C PHE A 25 -13.02 1.76 3.42
N THR A 26 -13.77 2.81 3.75
CA THR A 26 -15.13 2.68 4.30
C THR A 26 -16.06 1.98 3.30
N LEU A 27 -16.00 2.38 2.03
CA LEU A 27 -16.76 1.72 0.96
C LEU A 27 -16.37 0.25 0.81
N ALA A 28 -15.08 -0.07 0.85
CA ALA A 28 -14.60 -1.45 0.77
C ALA A 28 -15.16 -2.31 1.91
N ILE A 29 -15.16 -1.81 3.15
CA ILE A 29 -15.79 -2.50 4.30
C ILE A 29 -17.28 -2.71 4.06
N VAL A 30 -18.01 -1.66 3.66
CA VAL A 30 -19.47 -1.74 3.47
C VAL A 30 -19.83 -2.75 2.38
N VAL A 31 -19.12 -2.73 1.25
CA VAL A 31 -19.33 -3.67 0.14
C VAL A 31 -18.99 -5.10 0.57
N SER A 32 -17.87 -5.30 1.29
CA SER A 32 -17.43 -6.62 1.71
C SER A 32 -18.31 -7.26 2.79
N ASN A 33 -18.99 -6.47 3.62
CA ASN A 33 -19.88 -6.98 4.67
C ASN A 33 -21.32 -7.25 4.17
N ASN A 34 -21.70 -6.73 2.99
CA ASN A 34 -23.04 -6.94 2.46
C ASN A 34 -23.13 -8.28 1.71
N ILE A 35 -24.02 -9.19 2.15
CA ILE A 35 -24.11 -10.57 1.65
C ILE A 35 -24.31 -10.67 0.13
N PHE A 36 -25.06 -9.75 -0.47
CA PHE A 36 -25.37 -9.76 -1.90
C PHE A 36 -24.20 -9.17 -2.69
N LEU A 37 -23.69 -8.01 -2.28
CA LEU A 37 -22.60 -7.31 -2.96
C LEU A 37 -21.27 -8.04 -2.82
N ALA A 38 -21.00 -8.65 -1.67
CA ALA A 38 -19.75 -9.35 -1.38
C ALA A 38 -19.49 -10.50 -2.36
N LYS A 39 -20.54 -11.22 -2.79
CA LYS A 39 -20.40 -12.31 -3.77
C LYS A 39 -19.98 -11.81 -5.15
N TYR A 40 -20.64 -10.76 -5.66
CA TYR A 40 -20.28 -10.16 -6.95
C TYR A 40 -18.90 -9.53 -6.90
N TYR A 41 -18.62 -8.78 -5.83
CA TYR A 41 -17.32 -8.14 -5.62
C TYR A 41 -16.19 -9.18 -5.57
N SER A 42 -16.32 -10.22 -4.74
CA SER A 42 -15.33 -11.29 -4.61
C SER A 42 -15.13 -12.04 -5.93
N SER A 43 -16.22 -12.36 -6.64
CA SER A 43 -16.12 -13.07 -7.93
C SER A 43 -15.38 -12.24 -8.98
N PHE A 44 -15.53 -10.92 -8.95
CA PHE A 44 -14.85 -10.01 -9.85
C PHE A 44 -13.37 -9.85 -9.49
N ILE A 45 -13.04 -9.54 -8.24
CA ILE A 45 -11.65 -9.27 -7.82
C ILE A 45 -10.78 -10.53 -7.82
N TYR A 46 -11.35 -11.71 -7.55
CA TYR A 46 -10.64 -12.99 -7.60
C TYR A 46 -10.79 -13.69 -8.95
N SER A 47 -11.33 -13.00 -9.96
CA SER A 47 -11.38 -13.52 -11.33
C SER A 47 -9.95 -13.83 -11.79
N LYS A 48 -9.74 -15.08 -12.21
CA LYS A 48 -8.42 -15.57 -12.64
C LYS A 48 -8.20 -15.19 -14.10
N PHE A 49 -7.04 -14.60 -14.35
CA PHE A 49 -6.52 -14.34 -15.69
C PHE A 49 -5.27 -15.19 -15.90
N SER A 50 -5.21 -15.89 -17.03
CA SER A 50 -4.04 -16.65 -17.43
C SER A 50 -3.56 -16.17 -18.78
N LEU A 51 -2.34 -15.65 -18.84
CA LEU A 51 -1.66 -15.29 -20.08
C LEU A 51 -0.57 -16.32 -20.34
N THR A 52 -0.68 -17.04 -21.46
CA THR A 52 0.34 -18.01 -21.88
C THR A 52 1.00 -17.51 -23.16
N ILE A 53 2.33 -17.34 -23.11
CA ILE A 53 3.14 -16.97 -24.27
C ILE A 53 4.23 -18.05 -24.42
N GLY A 54 4.12 -18.88 -25.45
CA GLY A 54 5.01 -20.04 -25.62
C GLY A 54 4.91 -21.01 -24.44
N ASN A 55 6.05 -21.26 -23.78
CA ASN A 55 6.15 -22.17 -22.63
C ASN A 55 5.98 -21.46 -21.27
N VAL A 56 5.77 -20.15 -21.25
CA VAL A 56 5.58 -19.38 -20.01
C VAL A 56 4.09 -19.12 -19.80
N SER A 57 3.56 -19.63 -18.69
CA SER A 57 2.19 -19.34 -18.24
C SER A 57 2.23 -18.45 -17.01
N LEU A 58 1.65 -17.25 -17.12
CA LEU A 58 1.39 -16.37 -15.99
C LEU A 58 -0.07 -16.55 -15.58
N GLN A 59 -0.29 -16.99 -14.34
CA GLN A 59 -1.62 -17.07 -13.74
C GLN A 59 -1.67 -16.06 -12.59
N THR A 60 -2.62 -15.14 -12.65
CA THR A 60 -2.81 -14.13 -11.62
C THR A 60 -4.30 -13.82 -11.48
N THR A 61 -4.70 -13.30 -10.34
CA THR A 61 -6.04 -12.76 -10.13
C THR A 61 -6.10 -11.28 -10.44
N PHE A 62 -7.30 -10.75 -10.69
CA PHE A 62 -7.48 -9.33 -10.93
C PHE A 62 -6.96 -8.46 -9.77
N ILE A 63 -7.19 -8.89 -8.51
CA ILE A 63 -6.71 -8.18 -7.32
C ILE A 63 -5.18 -8.15 -7.23
N GLU A 64 -4.50 -9.24 -7.55
CA GLU A 64 -3.03 -9.31 -7.56
C GLU A 64 -2.45 -8.40 -8.65
N LEU A 65 -3.02 -8.43 -9.86
CA LEU A 65 -2.60 -7.55 -10.96
C LEU A 65 -2.73 -6.06 -10.58
N VAL A 66 -3.87 -5.69 -9.99
CA VAL A 66 -4.14 -4.33 -9.54
C VAL A 66 -3.18 -3.93 -8.43
N ASN A 67 -2.97 -4.80 -7.43
CA ASN A 67 -2.05 -4.54 -6.32
C ASN A 67 -0.61 -4.36 -6.81
N ASP A 68 -0.11 -5.25 -7.65
CA ASP A 68 1.25 -5.17 -8.18
C ASP A 68 1.42 -3.93 -9.07
N GLY A 69 0.43 -3.63 -9.92
CA GLY A 69 0.44 -2.46 -10.78
C GLY A 69 0.44 -1.14 -9.99
N LEU A 70 -0.53 -0.96 -9.09
CA LEU A 70 -0.63 0.26 -8.27
C LEU A 70 0.56 0.42 -7.33
N MET A 71 1.02 -0.66 -6.69
CA MET A 71 2.22 -0.62 -5.85
C MET A 71 3.46 -0.24 -6.64
N THR A 72 3.60 -0.73 -7.88
CA THR A 72 4.72 -0.34 -8.74
C THR A 72 4.75 1.17 -8.97
N PHE A 73 3.61 1.79 -9.29
CA PHE A 73 3.55 3.25 -9.45
C PHE A 73 3.76 4.00 -8.14
N PHE A 74 3.21 3.50 -7.03
CA PHE A 74 3.38 4.09 -5.70
C PHE A 74 4.86 4.10 -5.27
N PHE A 75 5.53 2.96 -5.35
CA PHE A 75 6.96 2.86 -5.00
C PHE A 75 7.85 3.60 -5.98
N LEU A 76 7.50 3.68 -7.27
CA LEU A 76 8.21 4.53 -8.21
C LEU A 76 8.16 6.00 -7.77
N LEU A 77 6.98 6.51 -7.45
CA LEU A 77 6.79 7.90 -7.04
C LEU A 77 7.54 8.21 -5.73
N ILE A 78 7.39 7.34 -4.71
CA ILE A 78 8.12 7.47 -3.45
C ILE A 78 9.63 7.35 -3.68
N GLY A 79 10.07 6.43 -4.53
CA GLY A 79 11.48 6.26 -4.86
C GLY A 79 12.09 7.50 -5.51
N LEU A 80 11.35 8.17 -6.41
CA LEU A 80 11.76 9.43 -7.02
C LEU A 80 11.81 10.58 -6.00
N GLU A 81 10.84 10.67 -5.10
CA GLU A 81 10.81 11.65 -4.01
C GLU A 81 12.00 11.45 -3.05
N MET A 82 12.26 10.20 -2.64
CA MET A 82 13.42 9.87 -1.83
C MET A 82 14.73 10.21 -2.55
N LYS A 83 14.85 9.87 -3.84
CA LYS A 83 16.05 10.20 -4.64
C LYS A 83 16.28 11.71 -4.71
N PHE A 84 15.23 12.51 -4.89
CA PHE A 84 15.32 13.96 -4.90
C PHE A 84 15.93 14.49 -3.59
N HIS A 85 15.41 14.05 -2.44
CA HIS A 85 15.93 14.45 -1.13
C HIS A 85 17.36 13.95 -0.85
N LEU A 86 17.76 12.82 -1.43
CA LEU A 86 19.12 12.29 -1.31
C LEU A 86 20.13 13.03 -2.20
N VAL A 87 19.70 13.58 -3.34
CA VAL A 87 20.57 14.23 -4.33
C VAL A 87 20.65 15.74 -4.13
N GLU A 88 19.55 16.42 -3.79
CA GLU A 88 19.51 17.88 -3.56
C GLU A 88 19.67 18.29 -2.09
N GLY A 89 19.52 17.36 -1.14
CA GLY A 89 19.43 17.65 0.29
C GLY A 89 20.75 17.59 1.06
N GLU A 90 20.97 18.59 1.91
CA GLU A 90 22.08 18.85 2.85
C GLU A 90 22.34 17.79 3.95
N TYR A 91 22.18 16.51 3.66
CA TYR A 91 22.42 15.44 4.63
C TYR A 91 23.92 15.07 4.65
N LYS A 92 24.72 15.86 5.39
CA LYS A 92 26.00 15.35 5.89
C LYS A 92 25.72 14.01 6.58
N ASN A 93 26.40 12.93 6.15
CA ASN A 93 26.24 11.50 6.52
C ASN A 93 25.68 11.18 7.91
N LYS A 94 25.95 11.99 8.95
CA LYS A 94 25.45 11.81 10.32
C LYS A 94 23.94 12.08 10.49
N LYS A 95 23.31 12.94 9.68
CA LYS A 95 21.86 13.26 9.81
C LYS A 95 20.95 12.18 9.23
N LEU A 96 21.46 11.29 8.38
CA LEU A 96 20.69 10.21 7.76
C LEU A 96 20.55 8.97 8.66
N ILE A 97 21.48 8.77 9.60
CA ILE A 97 21.52 7.58 10.46
C ILE A 97 20.27 7.47 11.35
N LEU A 98 19.79 8.60 11.92
CA LEU A 98 18.65 8.59 12.82
C LEU A 98 17.33 8.20 12.11
N PRO A 99 16.94 8.84 10.97
CA PRO A 99 15.76 8.40 10.21
C PRO A 99 15.88 6.96 9.68
N ALA A 100 17.07 6.55 9.22
CA ALA A 100 17.29 5.19 8.72
C ALA A 100 17.12 4.14 9.84
N ALA A 101 17.70 4.40 11.02
CA ALA A 101 17.53 3.53 12.19
C ALA A 101 16.07 3.49 12.67
N ALA A 102 15.36 4.63 12.64
CA ALA A 102 13.93 4.68 12.98
C ALA A 102 13.07 3.86 11.98
N ALA A 103 13.36 3.95 10.67
CA ALA A 103 12.68 3.17 9.65
C ALA A 103 12.94 1.66 9.81
N LEU A 104 14.19 1.26 10.06
CA LEU A 104 14.54 -0.13 10.34
C LEU A 104 13.84 -0.64 11.60
N GLY A 105 13.85 0.15 12.67
CA GLY A 105 13.13 -0.18 13.91
C GLY A 105 11.63 -0.36 13.67
N GLY A 106 11.02 0.49 12.83
CA GLY A 106 9.62 0.40 12.45
C GLY A 106 9.23 -0.89 11.70
N VAL A 107 10.19 -1.59 11.09
CA VAL A 107 9.97 -2.89 10.42
C VAL A 107 10.37 -4.05 11.33
N VAL A 108 11.54 -3.98 11.96
CA VAL A 108 12.12 -5.07 12.75
C VAL A 108 11.35 -5.30 14.05
N VAL A 109 10.96 -4.24 14.76
CA VAL A 109 10.26 -4.38 16.05
C VAL A 109 8.90 -5.08 15.88
N PRO A 110 8.00 -4.66 14.96
CA PRO A 110 6.75 -5.38 14.75
C PRO A 110 6.94 -6.84 14.32
N ALA A 111 7.95 -7.12 13.48
CA ALA A 111 8.26 -8.48 13.05
C ALA A 111 8.69 -9.38 14.22
N LEU A 112 9.56 -8.87 15.10
CA LEU A 112 9.99 -9.59 16.32
C LEU A 112 8.84 -9.80 17.30
N VAL A 113 7.98 -8.79 17.48
CA VAL A 113 6.78 -8.91 18.32
C VAL A 113 5.86 -10.01 17.78
N TYR A 114 5.60 -10.02 16.47
CA TYR A 114 4.79 -11.06 15.83
C TYR A 114 5.40 -12.46 16.04
N MET A 115 6.72 -12.61 15.84
CA MET A 115 7.40 -13.90 16.00
C MET A 115 7.37 -14.38 17.45
N PHE A 116 7.55 -13.48 18.41
CA PHE A 116 7.51 -13.81 19.84
C PHE A 116 6.14 -14.37 20.25
N PHE A 117 5.05 -13.73 19.82
CA PHE A 117 3.70 -14.18 20.15
C PHE A 117 3.26 -15.44 19.38
N ASN A 118 3.92 -15.78 18.27
CA ASN A 118 3.59 -16.94 17.44
C ASN A 118 4.65 -18.06 17.51
N TYR A 119 5.59 -18.00 18.45
CA TYR A 119 6.73 -18.94 18.53
C TYR A 119 6.30 -20.41 18.57
N ASP A 120 5.20 -20.71 19.26
CA ASP A 120 4.67 -22.07 19.40
C ASP A 120 3.94 -22.60 18.15
N LYS A 121 3.72 -21.74 17.15
CA LYS A 121 3.02 -22.05 15.89
C LYS A 121 3.96 -21.89 14.71
N PRO A 122 4.84 -22.87 14.46
CA PRO A 122 5.84 -22.78 13.38
C PRO A 122 5.20 -22.63 11.98
N GLU A 123 3.94 -23.03 11.81
CA GLU A 123 3.14 -22.82 10.59
C GLU A 123 2.80 -21.34 10.32
N LEU A 124 2.78 -20.47 11.33
CA LEU A 124 2.52 -19.04 11.18
C LEU A 124 3.80 -18.21 10.98
N ILE A 125 4.97 -18.84 11.23
CA ILE A 125 6.30 -18.22 11.11
C ILE A 125 6.97 -18.63 9.79
N LYS A 126 6.73 -19.86 9.32
CA LYS A 126 7.13 -20.32 7.99
C LYS A 126 6.08 -19.86 7.00
N GLY A 127 6.26 -18.65 6.47
CA GLY A 127 5.40 -18.07 5.43
C GLY A 127 5.19 -18.99 4.23
#